data_AF-A0A8J2LJI8-F1
#
_entry.id   AF-A0A8J2LJI8-F1
#
_cell.length_a   1.000
_cell.length_b   1.000
_cell.length_c   1.000
_cell.angle_alpha   90.00
_cell.angle_beta   90.00
_cell.angle_gamma   90.00
#
_symmetry.space_group_name_H-M   'P 1'
#
loop_
_entity.id
_entity.type
_entity.pdbx_description
1 polymer ?
#
loop_
_entity_poly.entity_id
_entity_poly.type
_entity_poly.pdbx_seq_one_letter_code
_entity_poly.pdbx_strand_id
1 'polypeptide(L)'
;FCLTGKEAKELARLARENNVFLMEGFWTRFFPAFRYFCNEIESGKIGEVRQMLLTDGNTVAELERFRNRKLGGGALMNHGCYGVQLATRLFGKPD
;
A
#
# COMPACT_ATOMS: atom_id res chain seq x y z
N PHE A 1 6.56 3.55 2.10
CA PHE A 1 7.63 4.40 1.56
C PHE A 1 8.91 4.38 2.38
N CYS A 2 8.85 4.16 3.71
CA CYS A 2 10.05 3.95 4.54
C CYS A 2 10.11 2.52 5.09
N LEU A 3 11.26 2.12 5.65
CA LEU A 3 11.44 0.81 6.29
C LEU A 3 10.72 0.73 7.64
N THR A 4 10.56 1.86 8.32
CA THR A 4 9.89 1.95 9.62
C THR A 4 8.84 3.03 9.66
N GLY A 5 7.87 2.86 10.56
CA GLY A 5 6.86 3.90 10.83
C GLY A 5 7.45 5.17 11.45
N LYS A 6 8.59 5.08 12.17
CA LYS A 6 9.26 6.25 12.75
C LYS A 6 9.84 7.15 11.66
N GLU A 7 10.55 6.56 10.69
CA GLU A 7 11.10 7.29 9.54
C GLU A 7 9.99 7.93 8.71
N ALA A 8 8.88 7.21 8.47
CA ALA A 8 7.74 7.75 7.73
C ALA A 8 7.10 8.96 8.43
N LYS A 9 6.96 8.90 9.77
CA LYS A 9 6.46 10.02 10.59
C LYS A 9 7.40 11.22 10.52
N GLU A 10 8.71 10.98 10.53
CA GLU A 10 9.72 12.02 10.45
C GLU A 10 9.72 12.72 9.08
N LEU A 11 9.67 11.97 7.98
CA LEU A 11 9.54 12.56 6.65
C LEU A 11 8.25 13.37 6.51
N ALA A 12 7.13 12.88 7.07
CA ALA A 12 5.88 13.63 7.06
C ALA A 12 5.96 14.93 7.88
N ARG A 13 6.72 14.94 8.99
CA ARG A 13 7.00 16.15 9.78
C ARG A 13 7.82 17.15 8.97
N LEU A 14 8.93 16.71 8.38
CA LEU A 14 9.81 17.54 7.56
C LEU A 14 9.08 18.12 6.34
N ALA A 15 8.23 17.34 5.67
CA ALA A 15 7.45 17.81 4.53
C ALA A 15 6.52 18.97 4.91
N ARG A 16 5.85 18.87 6.07
CA ARG A 16 5.00 19.96 6.60
C ARG A 16 5.81 21.20 6.96
N GLU A 17 6.96 21.04 7.59
CA GLU A 17 7.84 22.16 7.98
C GLU A 17 8.40 22.92 6.80
N ASN A 18 8.69 22.21 5.71
CA ASN A 18 9.21 22.80 4.48
C ASN A 18 8.10 23.21 3.50
N ASN A 19 6.83 23.06 3.88
CA ASN A 19 5.66 23.33 3.04
C ASN A 19 5.73 22.64 1.66
N VAL A 20 6.17 21.38 1.64
CA VAL A 20 6.24 20.55 0.43
C VAL A 20 5.27 19.38 0.52
N PHE A 21 4.79 18.95 -0.65
CA PHE A 21 3.94 17.78 -0.75
C PHE A 21 4.77 16.49 -0.70
N LEU A 22 4.35 15.55 0.14
CA LEU A 22 4.94 14.21 0.25
C LEU A 22 3.84 13.17 0.05
N MET A 23 4.04 12.26 -0.89
CA MET A 23 3.13 11.15 -1.15
C MET A 23 3.88 9.84 -1.36
N GLU A 24 3.21 8.74 -1.02
CA GLU A 24 3.66 7.41 -1.42
C GLU A 24 3.26 7.10 -2.87
N GLY A 25 4.17 6.48 -3.62
CA GLY A 25 4.02 6.11 -5.01
C GLY A 25 3.18 4.84 -5.24
N PHE A 26 1.93 4.81 -4.75
CA PHE A 26 1.01 3.70 -5.00
C PHE A 26 0.43 3.73 -6.43
N TRP A 27 1.26 3.40 -7.41
CA TRP A 27 0.93 3.36 -8.83
C TRP A 27 -0.26 2.44 -9.16
N THR A 28 -0.48 1.38 -8.36
CA THR A 28 -1.62 0.45 -8.50
C THR A 28 -2.98 1.14 -8.38
N ARG A 29 -3.07 2.28 -7.67
CA ARG A 29 -4.30 3.08 -7.54
C ARG A 29 -4.76 3.69 -8.87
N PHE A 30 -3.86 3.79 -9.85
CA PHE A 30 -4.12 4.41 -11.15
C PHE A 30 -4.51 3.39 -12.21
N PHE A 31 -4.53 2.09 -11.87
CA PHE A 31 -5.01 1.08 -12.80
C PHE A 31 -6.51 1.24 -13.06
N PRO A 32 -7.00 1.02 -14.30
CA PRO A 32 -8.43 1.00 -14.59
C PRO A 32 -9.20 0.04 -13.67
N ALA A 33 -8.61 -1.11 -13.35
CA ALA A 33 -9.18 -2.10 -12.43
C ALA A 33 -9.40 -1.54 -11.01
N PHE A 34 -8.49 -0.71 -10.49
CA PHE A 34 -8.65 -0.11 -9.16
C PHE A 34 -9.81 0.87 -9.13
N ARG A 35 -9.99 1.66 -10.19
CA ARG A 35 -11.15 2.56 -10.34
C ARG A 35 -12.46 1.79 -10.43
N TYR A 36 -12.50 0.74 -11.26
CA TYR A 36 -13.69 -0.13 -11.35
C TYR A 36 -14.05 -0.75 -10.00
N PHE A 37 -13.04 -1.30 -9.30
CA PHE A 37 -13.20 -1.84 -7.96
C PHE A 37 -13.80 -0.81 -6.99
N CYS A 38 -13.25 0.41 -6.93
CA CYS A 38 -13.79 1.47 -6.06
C CYS A 38 -15.24 1.81 -6.42
N ASN A 39 -15.57 1.95 -7.70
CA ASN A 39 -16.92 2.29 -8.15
C ASN A 39 -17.93 1.20 -7.77
N GLU A 40 -17.59 -0.08 -7.91
CA GLU A 40 -18.52 -1.16 -7.57
C GLU A 40 -18.79 -1.23 -6.06
N ILE A 41 -17.76 -0.98 -5.23
CA ILE A 41 -17.92 -0.88 -3.78
C ILE A 41 -18.78 0.33 -3.41
N GLU A 42 -18.49 1.50 -3.96
CA GLU A 42 -19.21 2.75 -3.65
C GLU A 42 -20.65 2.77 -4.18
N SER A 43 -20.93 2.05 -5.27
CA SER A 43 -22.28 1.92 -5.81
C SER A 43 -23.23 1.13 -4.91
N GLY A 44 -22.70 0.41 -3.91
CA GLY A 44 -23.49 -0.43 -3.01
C GLY A 44 -23.97 -1.75 -3.61
N LYS A 45 -23.68 -2.05 -4.89
CA LYS A 45 -24.10 -3.29 -5.57
C LYS A 45 -23.56 -4.56 -4.90
N ILE A 46 -22.39 -4.48 -4.27
CA ILE A 46 -21.74 -5.60 -3.57
C ILE A 46 -22.30 -5.77 -2.14
N GLY A 47 -23.02 -4.76 -1.63
CA GLY A 47 -23.46 -4.70 -0.24
C GLY A 47 -22.30 -4.44 0.74
N GLU A 48 -22.46 -4.89 1.98
CA GLU A 48 -21.44 -4.72 3.00
C GLU A 48 -20.29 -5.72 2.83
N VAL A 49 -19.07 -5.22 2.65
CA VAL A 49 -17.87 -6.07 2.54
C VAL A 49 -17.53 -6.64 3.92
N ARG A 50 -17.47 -7.97 4.02
CA ARG A 50 -17.13 -8.67 5.27
C ARG A 50 -15.76 -9.33 5.25
N GLN A 51 -15.21 -9.61 4.07
CA GLN A 51 -13.95 -10.34 3.92
C GLN A 51 -13.21 -9.88 2.67
N MET A 52 -11.87 -9.86 2.77
CA MET A 52 -10.96 -9.68 1.64
C MET A 52 -9.98 -10.85 1.64
N LEU A 53 -9.84 -11.52 0.49
CA LEU A 53 -8.74 -12.45 0.23
C LEU A 53 -7.83 -11.81 -0.80
N LEU A 54 -6.52 -11.81 -0.52
CA LEU A 54 -5.51 -11.27 -1.41
C LEU A 54 -4.38 -12.28 -1.58
N THR A 55 -4.05 -12.55 -2.83
CA THR A 55 -2.84 -13.27 -3.23
C THR A 55 -2.05 -12.35 -4.14
N ASP A 56 -0.85 -11.97 -3.70
CA ASP A 56 0.07 -11.14 -4.47
C ASP A 56 1.48 -11.73 -4.37
N GLY A 57 2.20 -11.70 -5.48
CA GLY A 57 3.53 -12.28 -5.62
C GLY A 57 4.08 -12.09 -7.03
N ASN A 58 5.39 -12.25 -7.15
CA ASN A 58 6.09 -12.20 -8.42
C ASN A 58 7.31 -13.14 -8.38
N THR A 59 7.92 -13.35 -9.55
CA THR A 59 9.06 -14.27 -9.72
C THR A 59 10.41 -13.53 -9.70
N VAL A 60 10.48 -12.32 -9.13
CA VAL A 60 11.70 -11.49 -9.16
C VAL A 60 12.60 -11.66 -7.92
N ALA A 61 12.42 -12.74 -7.16
CA ALA A 61 13.18 -13.02 -5.93
C ALA A 61 14.70 -13.04 -6.13
N GLU A 62 15.18 -13.29 -7.35
CA GLU A 62 16.63 -13.30 -7.65
C GLU A 62 17.29 -11.92 -7.55
N LEU A 63 16.53 -10.82 -7.74
CA LEU A 63 17.10 -9.48 -7.68
C LEU A 63 17.50 -9.12 -6.25
N GLU A 64 18.73 -8.60 -6.09
CA GLU A 64 19.34 -8.36 -4.79
C GLU A 64 18.46 -7.52 -3.85
N ARG A 65 17.83 -6.46 -4.38
CA ARG A 65 16.94 -5.57 -3.61
C ARG A 65 15.83 -6.30 -2.86
N PHE A 66 15.39 -7.47 -3.36
CA PHE A 66 14.32 -8.25 -2.73
C PHE A 66 14.83 -9.25 -1.69
N ARG A 67 16.12 -9.59 -1.68
CA ARG A 67 16.74 -10.51 -0.71
C ARG A 67 17.51 -9.78 0.38
N ASN A 68 18.05 -8.61 0.07
CA ASN A 68 18.88 -7.85 0.99
C ASN A 68 18.04 -7.05 1.98
N ARG A 69 18.00 -7.50 3.24
CA ARG A 69 17.25 -6.84 4.33
C ARG A 69 17.64 -5.38 4.55
N LYS A 70 18.91 -5.01 4.31
CA LYS A 70 19.38 -3.63 4.47
C LYS A 70 18.77 -2.68 3.44
N LEU A 71 18.31 -3.21 2.31
CA LEU A 71 17.63 -2.46 1.24
C LEU A 71 16.09 -2.53 1.36
N GLY A 72 15.56 -3.11 2.45
CA GLY A 72 14.13 -3.36 2.59
C GLY A 72 13.64 -4.61 1.86
N GLY A 73 14.52 -5.56 1.56
CA GLY A 73 14.14 -6.84 0.96
C GLY A 73 13.17 -7.66 1.83
N GLY A 74 12.41 -8.53 1.17
CA GLY A 74 11.40 -9.40 1.77
C GLY A 74 10.02 -9.19 1.15
N ALA A 75 9.25 -10.27 1.00
CA ALA A 75 7.92 -10.25 0.40
C ALA A 75 6.97 -9.28 1.11
N LEU A 76 7.01 -9.24 2.44
CA LEU A 76 6.18 -8.33 3.24
C LEU A 76 6.49 -6.86 2.96
N MET A 77 7.77 -6.50 2.86
CA MET A 77 8.18 -5.12 2.62
C MET A 77 7.84 -4.65 1.20
N ASN A 78 7.92 -5.56 0.22
CA ASN A 78 7.65 -5.23 -1.17
C ASN A 78 6.16 -5.25 -1.53
N HIS A 79 5.41 -6.25 -1.06
CA HIS A 79 4.02 -6.51 -1.46
C HIS A 79 3.01 -6.17 -0.37
N GLY A 80 3.38 -6.34 0.91
CA GLY A 80 2.45 -6.22 2.02
C GLY A 80 1.77 -4.85 2.12
N CYS A 81 2.45 -3.78 1.69
CA CYS A 81 1.89 -2.44 1.67
C CYS A 81 0.65 -2.32 0.76
N TYR A 82 0.59 -3.05 -0.36
CA TYR A 82 -0.59 -3.05 -1.25
C TYR A 82 -1.79 -3.75 -0.61
N GLY A 83 -1.54 -4.84 0.12
CA GLY A 83 -2.59 -5.53 0.88
C GLY A 83 -3.15 -4.68 2.00
N VAL A 84 -2.29 -4.02 2.79
CA VAL A 84 -2.73 -3.07 3.81
C VAL A 84 -3.48 -1.89 3.19
N GLN A 85 -3.01 -1.39 2.03
CA GLN A 85 -3.65 -0.30 1.31
C GLN A 85 -5.06 -0.66 0.82
N LEU A 86 -5.28 -1.88 0.33
CA LEU A 86 -6.60 -2.36 -0.07
C LEU A 86 -7.51 -2.63 1.14
N ALA A 87 -6.97 -3.28 2.19
CA ALA A 87 -7.72 -3.54 3.41
C ALA A 87 -8.21 -2.25 4.06
N THR A 88 -7.33 -1.25 4.18
CA THR A 88 -7.69 0.06 4.77
C THR A 88 -8.67 0.84 3.90
N ARG A 89 -8.66 0.64 2.59
CA ARG A 89 -9.66 1.22 1.69
C ARG A 89 -11.04 0.60 1.87
N LEU A 90 -11.11 -0.71 2.11
CA LEU A 90 -12.36 -1.47 2.26
C LEU A 90 -12.96 -1.36 3.66
N PHE A 91 -12.14 -1.51 4.70
CA PHE A 91 -12.59 -1.66 6.08
C PHE A 91 -12.27 -0.44 6.95
N GLY A 92 -11.53 0.53 6.43
CA GLY A 92 -11.05 1.67 7.21
C GLY A 92 -9.83 1.34 8.06
N LYS A 93 -9.58 2.17 9.08
CA LYS A 93 -8.45 1.98 9.99
C LYS A 93 -8.72 0.79 10.91
N PRO A 94 -7.79 -0.17 11.06
CA PRO A 94 -7.91 -1.25 12.05
C PRO A 94 -7.83 -0.71 13.49
N ASP A 95 -8.46 -1.43 14.42
CA ASP A 95 -8.42 -1.18 15.87
C ASP A 95 -7.01 -1.38 16.46
#